data_AF-A0A5R9NME6-F1
#
_entry.id   AF-A0A5R9NME6-F1
#
_cell.length_a   1.000
_cell.length_b   1.000
_cell.length_c   1.000
_cell.angle_alpha   90.00
_cell.angle_beta   90.00
_cell.angle_gamma   90.00
#
_symmetry.space_group_name_H-M   'P 1'
#
loop_
_entity.id
_entity.type
_entity.pdbx_description
1 polymer ?
#
loop_
_entity_poly.entity_id
_entity_poly.type
_entity_poly.pdbx_seq_one_letter_code
_entity_poly.pdbx_strand_id
1 'polypeptide(L)' 'MSLSFDKEAILSTITDGMKMKAQMIKKGVTSACVRCPKCDGMLHARLAGRKNHIRFWCDGPCKRQMME' A
#
# COMPACT_ATOMS: atom_id res chain seq x y z
N MET A 1 26.48 -4.37 -11.06
CA MET A 1 25.19 -3.97 -10.45
C MET A 1 24.49 -5.21 -9.90
N SER A 2 24.62 -5.48 -8.60
CA SER A 2 23.87 -6.52 -7.92
C SER A 2 22.42 -6.08 -7.78
N LEU A 3 21.52 -6.72 -8.53
CA LEU A 3 20.06 -6.62 -8.36
C LEU A 3 19.67 -7.35 -7.07
N SER A 4 20.06 -6.81 -5.92
CA SER A 4 19.46 -7.18 -4.65
C SER A 4 18.08 -6.54 -4.62
N PHE A 5 17.11 -7.14 -5.30
CA PHE A 5 15.71 -6.81 -5.06
C PHE A 5 15.46 -7.11 -3.60
N ASP A 6 15.33 -6.08 -2.77
CA ASP A 6 15.02 -6.17 -1.35
C ASP A 6 13.69 -6.93 -1.19
N LYS A 7 13.74 -8.27 -1.16
CA LYS A 7 12.56 -9.14 -1.00
C LYS A 7 11.73 -8.71 0.19
N GLU A 8 12.40 -8.26 1.25
CA GLU A 8 11.81 -7.71 2.46
C GLU A 8 11.02 -6.42 2.20
N ALA A 9 11.49 -5.55 1.30
CA ALA A 9 10.77 -4.33 0.92
C ALA A 9 9.51 -4.62 0.08
N ILE A 10 9.58 -5.63 -0.80
CA ILE A 10 8.43 -6.06 -1.61
C ILE A 10 7.39 -6.73 -0.71
N LEU A 11 7.80 -7.68 0.13
CA LEU A 11 6.90 -8.40 1.04
C LEU A 11 6.25 -7.47 2.06
N SER A 12 6.99 -6.51 2.62
CA SER A 12 6.42 -5.50 3.54
C SER A 12 5.36 -4.65 2.84
N THR A 13 5.62 -4.21 1.60
CA THR A 13 4.66 -3.40 0.82
C THR A 13 3.37 -4.18 0.53
N ILE A 14 3.46 -5.44 0.12
CA ILE A 14 2.29 -6.28 -0.15
C ILE A 14 1.51 -6.53 1.15
N THR A 15 2.21 -6.82 2.25
CA THR A 15 1.58 -7.09 3.55
C THR A 15 0.84 -5.85 4.07
N ASP A 16 1.44 -4.67 3.98
CA ASP A 16 0.81 -3.40 4.36
C ASP A 16 -0.40 -3.09 3.46
N GLY A 17 -0.27 -3.25 2.14
CA GLY A 17 -1.36 -3.05 1.19
C GLY A 17 -2.55 -3.97 1.48
N MET A 18 -2.30 -5.26 1.71
CA MET A 18 -3.34 -6.23 2.04
C MET A 18 -4.01 -5.95 3.40
N LYS A 19 -3.23 -5.57 4.42
CA LYS A 19 -3.78 -5.16 5.73
C LYS A 19 -4.67 -3.93 5.60
N MET A 20 -4.23 -2.91 4.84
CA MET A 20 -5.05 -1.73 4.56
C MET A 20 -6.33 -2.12 3.83
N LYS A 21 -6.26 -2.94 2.78
CA LYS A 21 -7.44 -3.46 2.06
C LYS A 21 -8.44 -4.11 3.01
N ALA A 22 -7.98 -5.03 3.86
CA ALA A 22 -8.83 -5.73 4.82
C ALA A 22 -9.50 -4.77 5.81
N GLN A 23 -8.76 -3.78 6.33
CA GLN A 23 -9.33 -2.77 7.22
C GLN A 23 -10.31 -1.83 6.51
N MET A 24 -10.04 -1.47 5.27
CA MET A 24 -10.91 -0.63 4.46
C MET A 24 -12.24 -1.32 4.17
N ILE A 25 -12.20 -2.60 3.77
CA ILE A 25 -13.39 -3.44 3.57
C ILE A 25 -14.16 -3.56 4.89
N LYS A 26 -13.48 -3.87 6.00
CA LYS A 26 -14.13 -3.99 7.32
C LYS A 26 -14.81 -2.69 7.77
N LYS A 27 -14.23 -1.53 7.46
CA LYS A 27 -14.78 -0.22 7.79
C LYS A 27 -15.77 0.31 6.74
N GLY A 28 -15.93 -0.39 5.60
CA GLY A 28 -16.76 0.07 4.49
C GLY A 28 -16.25 1.33 3.79
N VAL A 29 -14.96 1.66 3.92
CA VAL A 29 -14.36 2.86 3.32
C VAL A 29 -13.67 2.52 2.01
N THR A 30 -13.82 3.39 1.01
CA THR A 30 -13.23 3.19 -0.32
C THR A 30 -11.90 3.90 -0.50
N SER A 31 -11.57 4.84 0.38
CA SER A 31 -10.31 5.60 0.38
C SER A 31 -9.77 5.73 1.80
N ALA A 32 -8.46 5.56 1.97
CA ALA A 32 -7.79 5.68 3.26
C ALA A 32 -6.40 6.29 3.08
N CYS A 33 -5.97 7.07 4.07
CA CYS A 33 -4.62 7.63 4.16
C CYS A 33 -4.05 7.34 5.54
N VAL A 34 -2.82 6.84 5.59
CA VAL A 34 -2.10 6.58 6.85
C VAL A 34 -0.66 7.06 6.73
N ARG A 35 0.01 7.27 7.87
CA ARG A 35 1.47 7.49 7.85
C ARG A 35 2.16 6.22 7.39
N CYS A 36 3.15 6.37 6.51
CA CYS A 36 3.93 5.23 6.12
C CYS A 36 4.84 4.78 7.28
N PRO A 37 4.96 3.47 7.55
CA PRO A 37 5.82 2.98 8.62
C PRO A 37 7.32 3.07 8.31
N LYS A 38 7.70 3.45 7.08
CA LYS A 38 9.08 3.32 6.58
C LYS A 38 9.53 4.52 5.71
N CYS A 39 8.60 5.38 5.26
CA CYS A 39 8.86 6.76 4.81
C CYS A 39 8.15 7.68 5.84
N ASP A 40 8.62 8.88 6.15
CA ASP A 40 7.81 9.82 6.98
C ASP A 40 6.63 10.44 6.18
N GLY A 41 6.38 9.95 4.96
CA GLY A 41 5.32 10.41 4.08
C GLY A 41 3.97 9.73 4.35
N MET A 42 2.97 10.08 3.53
CA MET A 42 1.64 9.48 3.58
C MET A 42 1.51 8.31 2.60
N LEU A 43 0.92 7.23 3.10
CA LEU A 43 0.43 6.10 2.32
C LEU A 43 -1.04 6.30 1.98
N HIS A 44 -1.33 6.28 0.71
CA HIS A 44 -2.68 6.39 0.16
C HIS A 44 -3.13 5.01 -0.32
N ALA A 45 -4.35 4.65 0.03
CA ALA A 45 -5.01 3.43 -0.42
C ALA A 45 -6.40 3.77 -0.96
N ARG A 46 -6.75 3.22 -2.11
CA ARG A 46 -8.07 3.38 -2.73
C ARG A 46 -8.55 2.05 -3.28
N LEU A 47 -9.78 1.68 -2.94
CA LEU A 47 -10.47 0.54 -3.52
C LEU A 47 -11.21 0.99 -4.79
N ALA A 48 -11.08 0.20 -5.85
CA ALA A 48 -11.66 0.46 -7.16
C ALA A 48 -12.47 -0.75 -7.65
N GLY A 49 -13.61 -0.44 -8.28
CA GLY A 49 -14.47 -1.44 -8.92
C GLY A 49 -15.24 -2.35 -7.96
N ARG A 50 -16.09 -3.22 -8.52
CA ARG A 50 -16.94 -4.16 -7.75
C ARG A 50 -16.13 -5.25 -7.03
N LYS A 51 -14.91 -5.52 -7.48
CA LYS A 51 -14.00 -6.52 -6.89
C LYS A 51 -13.06 -5.95 -5.83
N ASN A 52 -13.18 -4.66 -5.49
CA ASN A 52 -12.32 -3.97 -4.52
C ASN A 52 -10.82 -4.10 -4.85
N HIS A 53 -10.46 -3.87 -6.11
CA HIS A 53 -9.07 -3.74 -6.56
C HIS A 53 -8.39 -2.64 -5.74
N ILE A 54 -7.20 -2.89 -5.18
CA ILE A 54 -6.55 -1.91 -4.32
C ILE A 54 -5.46 -1.19 -5.10
N ARG A 55 -5.55 0.14 -5.11
CA ARG A 55 -4.49 1.04 -5.54
C ARG A 55 -3.84 1.64 -4.30
N PHE A 56 -2.55 1.42 -4.15
CA PHE A 56 -1.76 1.81 -2.99
C PHE A 56 -0.50 2.55 -3.43
N TRP A 57 -0.17 3.68 -2.79
CA TRP A 57 1.06 4.44 -3.06
C TRP A 57 1.56 5.29 -1.87
N CYS A 58 2.88 5.39 -1.63
CA CYS A 58 3.52 6.38 -0.72
C CYS A 58 3.89 7.63 -1.55
N ASP A 59 3.49 8.80 -1.07
CA ASP A 59 3.88 10.11 -1.62
C ASP A 59 5.33 10.51 -1.23
N GLY A 60 5.83 9.97 -0.12
CA GLY A 60 7.18 10.19 0.37
C GLY A 60 8.31 9.48 -0.41
N PRO A 61 9.57 9.60 0.07
CA PRO A 61 10.78 9.26 -0.69
C PRO A 61 10.91 7.78 -1.07
N CYS A 62 10.19 6.88 -0.39
CA CYS A 62 10.24 5.46 -0.71
C CYS A 62 9.44 5.07 -1.97
N LYS A 63 8.57 5.96 -2.47
CA LYS A 63 7.79 5.80 -3.72
C LYS A 63 7.17 4.41 -3.92
N ARG A 64 6.81 3.75 -2.81
CA ARG A 64 6.23 2.41 -2.85
C ARG A 64 4.87 2.49 -3.48
N GLN A 65 4.59 1.58 -4.40
CA GLN A 65 3.32 1.50 -5.09
C GLN A 65 2.94 0.04 -5.28
N MET A 66 1.65 -0.24 -5.16
CA MET A 66 1.06 -1.54 -5.40
C MET A 66 -0.30 -1.34 -6.05
N MET A 67 -0.58 -2.13 -7.08
CA MET A 67 -1.88 -2.19 -7.72
C MET A 67 -2.24 -3.65 -7.91
N GLU A 68 -3.43 -4.03 -7.42
CA GLU A 68 -4.04 -5.35 -7.61
C GLU A 68 -5.43 -5.18 -8.19
#